data_AF-A0AAV2IW34-F1
#
_entry.id   AF-A0AAV2IW34-F1
#
_cell.length_a   1.000
_cell.length_b   1.000
_cell.length_c   1.000
_cell.angle_alpha   90.00
_cell.angle_beta   90.00
_cell.angle_gamma   90.00
#
_symmetry.space_group_name_H-M   'P 1'
#
loop_
_entity.id
_entity.type
_entity.pdbx_description
1 polymer ?
#
loop_
_entity_poly.entity_id
_entity_poly.type
_entity_poly.pdbx_seq_one_letter_code
_entity_poly.pdbx_strand_id
1 'polypeptide(L)'
;MEDFGSALEKNVAELTVMDVYDIAAVVGQEFERIIDQYGCEALSRLMPKVVRVLEILEVMVSRNSISPETEELRLELDKLRMERIERLEKENKHRKELELVEDVWRGEAQDLLCQIAQLQEENKTLLTNRSSKDPLSEEDLQRHEGMTERERQVMKKLKEVVDKQRDEIRAKDREITLKNEDIEALQQQQSRLMKINHDLRHKISVMETQGKAMIEQKVELEAGAQTQSQEVNALRQEVALLREHLQRGLPVPDPEDSKPLPPSPAEINKACIGARAKSCSERGDPAEGEGFDPETFSSEGQNSGEEEEEEAVLFWEALYGEDHGTLDPKDPNRPRFTLQELRDVLHERNELKAKVFMLQEELAYYKSEETEEEFVVSTPSPSPDPSLRSSVPPESGIKRLFSFFSRDKQRSSQRSVSIGGGLGAWPRRDDDYTEQAQEAIQHL
;
A
#
# COMPACT_ATOMS: atom_id res chain seq x y z
N MET A 1 -8.60 -25.03 -45.70
CA MET A 1 -7.28 -24.39 -45.61
C MET A 1 -7.32 -23.58 -44.35
N GLU A 2 -6.79 -24.17 -43.30
CA GLU A 2 -6.94 -23.74 -41.92
C GLU A 2 -5.85 -22.72 -41.59
N ASP A 3 -6.24 -21.65 -40.90
CA ASP A 3 -5.46 -20.43 -40.66
C ASP A 3 -4.40 -20.59 -39.54
N PHE A 4 -3.81 -21.78 -39.42
CA PHE A 4 -2.89 -22.13 -38.33
C PHE A 4 -1.51 -21.46 -38.44
N GLY A 5 -1.21 -20.79 -39.56
CA GLY A 5 0.02 -20.01 -39.74
C GLY A 5 0.05 -18.71 -38.92
N SER A 6 -1.12 -18.20 -38.51
CA SER A 6 -1.25 -16.90 -37.84
C SER A 6 -0.52 -16.86 -36.48
N ALA A 7 -0.52 -17.96 -35.72
CA ALA A 7 0.11 -18.02 -34.40
C ALA A 7 1.65 -17.92 -34.45
N LEU A 8 2.29 -18.42 -35.51
CA LEU A 8 3.75 -18.34 -35.71
C LEU A 8 4.23 -16.93 -36.11
N GLU A 9 3.33 -16.09 -36.61
CA GLU A 9 3.62 -14.72 -37.05
C GLU A 9 3.38 -13.67 -35.94
N LYS A 10 2.77 -14.07 -34.82
CA LYS A 10 2.49 -13.17 -33.68
C LYS A 10 3.78 -12.74 -32.97
N ASN A 11 3.75 -11.53 -32.40
CA ASN A 11 4.83 -11.04 -31.55
C ASN A 11 4.94 -11.90 -30.28
N VAL A 12 6.18 -12.18 -29.86
CA VAL A 12 6.46 -13.02 -28.67
C VAL A 12 5.82 -12.47 -27.40
N ALA A 13 5.69 -11.15 -27.28
CA ALA A 13 5.06 -10.50 -26.13
C ALA A 13 3.53 -10.64 -26.07
N GLU A 14 2.90 -10.99 -27.20
CA GLU A 14 1.45 -11.08 -27.36
C GLU A 14 0.98 -12.53 -27.50
N LEU A 15 1.90 -13.50 -27.42
CA LEU A 15 1.56 -14.91 -27.47
C LEU A 15 0.66 -15.28 -26.30
N THR A 16 -0.40 -16.02 -26.58
CA THR A 16 -1.27 -16.63 -25.57
C THR A 16 -1.02 -18.12 -25.46
N VAL A 17 -1.51 -18.74 -24.39
CA VAL A 17 -1.41 -20.20 -24.20
C VAL A 17 -2.08 -20.94 -25.37
N MET A 18 -3.19 -20.40 -25.90
CA MET A 18 -3.88 -20.93 -27.08
C MET A 18 -2.98 -20.96 -28.32
N ASP A 19 -2.19 -19.89 -28.52
CA ASP A 19 -1.26 -19.80 -29.65
C ASP A 19 -0.15 -20.85 -29.57
N VAL A 20 0.30 -21.21 -28.35
CA VAL A 20 1.27 -22.29 -28.14
C VAL A 20 0.69 -23.65 -28.55
N TYR A 21 -0.59 -23.90 -28.25
CA TYR A 21 -1.29 -25.11 -28.69
C TYR A 21 -1.47 -25.16 -30.20
N ASP A 22 -1.81 -24.03 -30.84
CA ASP A 22 -1.90 -23.94 -32.30
C ASP A 22 -0.54 -24.18 -32.97
N ILE A 23 0.54 -23.62 -32.43
CA ILE A 23 1.92 -23.88 -32.89
C ILE A 23 2.26 -25.37 -32.72
N ALA A 24 1.91 -25.98 -31.59
CA ALA A 24 2.15 -27.40 -31.34
C ALA A 24 1.41 -28.29 -32.35
N ALA A 25 0.19 -27.92 -32.74
CA ALA A 25 -0.58 -28.63 -33.76
C ALA A 25 0.09 -28.57 -35.14
N VAL A 26 0.58 -27.40 -35.56
CA VAL A 26 1.32 -27.24 -36.82
C VAL A 26 2.61 -28.07 -36.82
N VAL A 27 3.37 -28.00 -35.72
CA VAL A 27 4.60 -28.79 -35.54
C VAL A 27 4.30 -30.29 -35.54
N GLY A 28 3.18 -30.71 -34.93
CA GLY A 28 2.71 -32.09 -34.95
C GLY A 28 2.38 -32.60 -36.35
N GLN A 29 1.72 -31.79 -37.19
CA GLN A 29 1.42 -32.13 -38.59
C GLN A 29 2.69 -32.27 -39.44
N GLU A 30 3.73 -31.47 -39.18
CA GLU A 30 5.04 -31.63 -39.83
C GLU A 30 5.72 -32.95 -39.41
N PHE A 31 5.64 -33.30 -38.13
CA PHE A 31 6.16 -34.58 -37.63
C PHE A 31 5.42 -35.77 -38.22
N GLU A 32 4.10 -35.72 -38.33
CA GLU A 32 3.30 -36.77 -38.96
C GLU A 32 3.76 -37.03 -40.40
N ARG A 33 3.95 -35.97 -41.21
CA ARG A 33 4.49 -36.08 -42.58
C ARG A 33 5.88 -36.70 -42.65
N ILE A 34 6.75 -36.43 -41.68
CA ILE A 34 8.09 -37.02 -41.61
C ILE A 34 8.01 -38.49 -41.21
N ILE A 35 7.13 -38.83 -40.26
CA ILE A 35 6.89 -40.22 -39.83
C ILE A 35 6.38 -41.06 -41.01
N ASP A 36 5.46 -40.51 -41.82
CA ASP A 36 4.91 -41.19 -42.99
C ASP A 36 5.97 -41.50 -44.06
N GLN A 37 6.99 -40.65 -44.21
CA GLN A 37 8.04 -40.83 -45.23
C GLN A 37 9.27 -41.61 -44.74
N TYR A 38 9.65 -41.46 -43.47
CA TYR A 38 10.94 -41.96 -42.95
C TYR A 38 10.79 -42.92 -41.76
N GLY A 39 9.56 -43.16 -41.28
CA GLY A 39 9.28 -43.96 -40.10
C GLY A 39 9.50 -43.22 -38.79
N CYS A 40 8.89 -43.73 -37.71
CA CYS A 40 8.89 -43.13 -36.38
C CYS A 40 10.26 -43.09 -35.69
N GLU A 41 11.19 -43.97 -36.07
CA GLU A 41 12.56 -44.01 -35.55
C GLU A 41 13.33 -42.69 -35.76
N ALA A 42 13.06 -41.99 -36.87
CA ALA A 42 13.71 -40.74 -37.21
C ALA A 42 13.42 -39.59 -36.22
N LEU A 43 12.27 -39.63 -35.55
CA LEU A 43 11.78 -38.58 -34.65
C LEU A 43 11.83 -38.96 -33.17
N SER A 44 12.07 -40.23 -32.85
CA SER A 44 12.09 -40.80 -31.49
C SER A 44 12.89 -39.97 -30.46
N ARG A 45 14.03 -39.39 -30.87
CA ARG A 45 14.90 -38.58 -30.00
C ARG A 45 14.61 -37.07 -30.03
N LEU A 46 13.92 -36.58 -31.06
CA LEU A 46 13.63 -35.16 -31.26
C LEU A 46 12.29 -34.78 -30.65
N MET A 47 11.28 -35.64 -30.79
CA MET A 47 9.92 -35.41 -30.30
C MET A 47 9.87 -35.00 -28.82
N PRO A 48 10.54 -35.72 -27.88
CA PRO A 48 10.50 -35.33 -26.47
C PRO A 48 11.17 -33.98 -26.19
N LYS A 49 12.17 -33.59 -26.99
CA LYS A 49 12.85 -32.29 -26.86
C LYS A 49 11.96 -31.15 -27.34
N VAL A 50 11.21 -31.36 -28.43
CA VAL A 50 10.30 -30.35 -28.96
C VAL A 50 9.08 -30.19 -28.06
N VAL A 51 8.53 -31.29 -27.54
CA VAL A 51 7.51 -31.26 -26.49
C VAL A 51 8.02 -30.46 -25.29
N ARG A 52 9.24 -30.73 -24.81
CA ARG A 52 9.82 -29.98 -23.69
C ARG A 52 9.97 -28.49 -23.96
N VAL A 53 10.36 -28.09 -25.17
CA VAL A 53 10.46 -26.67 -25.54
C VAL A 53 9.08 -26.00 -25.57
N LEU A 54 8.06 -26.69 -26.08
CA LEU A 54 6.68 -26.20 -26.10
C LEU A 54 6.09 -26.10 -24.68
N GLU A 55 6.37 -27.06 -23.80
CA GLU A 55 6.02 -26.99 -22.37
C GLU A 55 6.66 -25.77 -21.67
N ILE A 56 7.95 -25.51 -21.92
CA ILE A 56 8.64 -24.34 -21.36
C ILE A 56 8.01 -23.04 -21.88
N LEU A 57 7.70 -22.99 -23.18
CA LEU A 57 7.04 -21.85 -23.80
C LEU A 57 5.65 -21.61 -23.20
N GLU A 58 4.86 -22.66 -23.00
CA GLU A 58 3.55 -22.61 -22.36
C GLU A 58 3.64 -22.01 -20.95
N VAL A 59 4.59 -22.46 -20.13
CA VAL A 59 4.80 -21.95 -18.77
C VAL A 59 5.23 -20.48 -18.80
N MET A 60 6.13 -20.09 -19.70
CA MET A 60 6.57 -18.70 -19.83
C MET A 60 5.43 -17.78 -20.26
N VAL A 61 4.64 -18.18 -21.26
CA VAL A 61 3.48 -17.42 -21.74
C VAL A 61 2.39 -17.32 -20.68
N SER A 62 2.13 -18.41 -19.95
CA SER A 62 1.17 -18.42 -18.84
C SER A 62 1.57 -17.43 -17.75
N ARG A 63 2.84 -17.40 -17.35
CA ARG A 63 3.37 -16.44 -16.36
C ARG A 63 3.36 -15.00 -16.87
N ASN A 64 3.55 -14.79 -18.18
CA ASN A 64 3.56 -13.45 -18.78
C ASN A 64 2.15 -12.87 -18.93
N SER A 65 1.13 -13.70 -19.18
CA SER A 65 -0.28 -13.29 -19.15
C SER A 65 -0.80 -12.96 -17.75
N ILE A 66 -0.12 -13.46 -16.73
CA ILE A 66 -0.41 -13.25 -15.30
C ILE A 66 0.74 -12.42 -14.72
N SER A 67 1.03 -11.27 -15.31
CA SER A 67 1.87 -10.26 -14.65
C SER A 67 0.93 -9.34 -13.84
N PRO A 68 0.44 -9.76 -12.65
CA PRO A 68 -0.50 -8.97 -11.86
C PRO A 68 0.11 -7.60 -11.53
N GLU A 69 1.42 -7.54 -11.32
CA GLU A 69 2.15 -6.31 -11.04
C GLU A 69 2.00 -5.26 -12.15
N THR A 70 2.05 -5.66 -13.44
CA THR A 70 1.84 -4.69 -14.52
C THR A 70 0.39 -4.24 -14.65
N GLU A 71 -0.57 -5.09 -14.31
CA GLU A 71 -1.99 -4.76 -14.32
C GLU A 71 -2.38 -3.90 -13.11
N GLU A 72 -1.84 -4.22 -11.93
CA GLU A 72 -1.95 -3.45 -10.69
C GLU A 72 -1.35 -2.06 -10.84
N LEU A 73 -0.14 -1.93 -11.40
CA LEU A 73 0.47 -0.64 -11.68
C LEU A 73 -0.34 0.18 -12.69
N ARG A 74 -0.96 -0.47 -13.69
CA ARG A 74 -1.88 0.21 -14.63
C ARG A 74 -3.13 0.72 -13.92
N LEU A 75 -3.75 -0.10 -13.07
CA LEU A 75 -4.92 0.29 -12.28
C LEU A 75 -4.59 1.42 -11.31
N GLU A 76 -3.43 1.38 -10.64
CA GLU A 76 -2.99 2.44 -9.73
C GLU A 76 -2.68 3.73 -10.49
N LEU A 77 -2.04 3.65 -11.65
CA LEU A 77 -1.83 4.79 -12.54
C LEU A 77 -3.16 5.44 -12.97
N ASP A 78 -4.15 4.64 -13.33
CA ASP A 78 -5.47 5.14 -13.71
C ASP A 78 -6.24 5.72 -12.51
N LYS A 79 -6.13 5.13 -11.33
CA LYS A 79 -6.65 5.69 -10.07
C LYS A 79 -6.01 7.03 -9.75
N LEU A 80 -4.67 7.14 -9.79
CA LEU A 80 -3.94 8.39 -9.55
C LEU A 80 -4.30 9.47 -10.57
N ARG A 81 -4.53 9.11 -11.83
CA ARG A 81 -5.03 10.04 -12.86
C ARG A 81 -6.42 10.57 -12.50
N MET A 82 -7.33 9.70 -12.07
CA MET A 82 -8.67 10.11 -11.65
C MET A 82 -8.62 11.02 -10.42
N GLU A 83 -7.83 10.68 -9.41
CA GLU A 83 -7.63 11.52 -8.22
C GLU A 83 -7.03 12.89 -8.57
N ARG A 84 -6.09 12.94 -9.53
CA ARG A 84 -5.52 14.19 -10.01
C ARG A 84 -6.57 15.06 -10.70
N ILE A 85 -7.40 14.47 -11.54
CA ILE A 85 -8.50 15.18 -12.22
C ILE A 85 -9.50 15.69 -11.18
N GLU A 86 -9.89 14.86 -10.21
CA GLU A 86 -10.85 15.24 -9.17
C GLU A 86 -10.32 16.39 -8.31
N ARG A 87 -9.02 16.36 -7.95
CA ARG A 87 -8.37 17.47 -7.23
C ARG A 87 -8.41 18.78 -8.03
N LEU A 88 -8.05 18.73 -9.32
CA LEU A 88 -8.12 19.90 -10.19
C LEU A 88 -9.54 20.43 -10.34
N GLU A 89 -10.55 19.55 -10.40
CA GLU A 89 -11.95 19.96 -10.44
C GLU A 89 -12.41 20.61 -9.15
N LYS A 90 -12.01 20.08 -7.99
CA LYS A 90 -12.30 20.69 -6.68
C LYS A 90 -11.66 22.06 -6.55
N GLU A 91 -10.39 22.19 -6.94
CA GLU A 91 -9.68 23.48 -6.93
C GLU A 91 -10.36 24.48 -7.88
N ASN A 92 -10.75 24.05 -9.09
CA ASN A 92 -11.43 24.91 -10.03
C ASN A 92 -12.83 25.34 -9.54
N LYS A 93 -13.55 24.47 -8.83
CA LYS A 93 -14.83 24.81 -8.18
C LYS A 93 -14.62 25.83 -7.06
N HIS A 94 -13.66 25.57 -6.17
CA HIS A 94 -13.33 26.48 -5.08
C HIS A 94 -12.88 27.86 -5.59
N ARG A 95 -12.06 27.89 -6.66
CA ARG A 95 -11.67 29.14 -7.32
C ARG A 95 -12.87 29.92 -7.83
N LYS A 96 -13.83 29.26 -8.49
CA LYS A 96 -15.05 29.92 -8.99
C LYS A 96 -15.94 30.42 -7.85
N GLU A 97 -16.03 29.68 -6.77
CA GLU A 97 -16.74 30.12 -5.56
C GLU A 97 -16.08 31.36 -4.96
N LEU A 98 -14.75 31.40 -4.92
CA LEU A 98 -14.01 32.56 -4.44
C LEU A 98 -14.22 33.78 -5.35
N GLU A 99 -14.14 33.60 -6.68
CA GLU A 99 -14.46 34.65 -7.66
C GLU A 99 -15.87 35.20 -7.45
N LEU A 100 -16.86 34.33 -7.22
CA LEU A 100 -18.24 34.75 -6.96
C LEU A 100 -18.36 35.55 -5.66
N VAL A 101 -17.67 35.12 -4.59
CA VAL A 101 -17.64 35.85 -3.31
C VAL A 101 -16.98 37.22 -3.48
N GLU A 102 -15.88 37.30 -4.24
CA GLU A 102 -15.22 38.57 -4.56
C GLU A 102 -16.15 39.51 -5.34
N ASP A 103 -16.88 39.01 -6.33
CA ASP A 103 -17.81 39.81 -7.12
C ASP A 103 -18.97 40.36 -6.28
N VAL A 104 -19.55 39.52 -5.42
CA VAL A 104 -20.59 39.96 -4.47
C VAL A 104 -20.04 41.02 -3.53
N TRP A 105 -18.86 40.81 -2.97
CA TRP A 105 -18.24 41.77 -2.06
C TRP A 105 -17.90 43.11 -2.74
N ARG A 106 -17.44 43.08 -4.01
CA ARG A 106 -17.26 44.29 -4.82
C ARG A 106 -18.58 45.03 -5.03
N GLY A 107 -19.66 44.30 -5.31
CA GLY A 107 -21.01 44.85 -5.44
C GLY A 107 -21.47 45.55 -4.15
N GLU A 108 -21.37 44.87 -3.02
CA GLU A 108 -21.75 45.42 -1.71
C GLU A 108 -20.90 46.65 -1.33
N ALA A 109 -19.59 46.59 -1.56
CA ALA A 109 -18.70 47.73 -1.33
C ALA A 109 -19.08 48.93 -2.20
N GLN A 110 -19.40 48.70 -3.47
CA GLN A 110 -19.85 49.75 -4.37
C GLN A 110 -21.20 50.34 -3.95
N ASP A 111 -22.15 49.51 -3.51
CA ASP A 111 -23.45 49.96 -3.01
C ASP A 111 -23.32 50.80 -1.74
N LEU A 112 -22.42 50.42 -0.82
CA LEU A 112 -22.10 51.22 0.36
C LEU A 112 -21.45 52.56 0.00
N LEU A 113 -20.52 52.57 -0.96
CA LEU A 113 -19.92 53.82 -1.46
C LEU A 113 -20.98 54.73 -2.11
N CYS A 114 -21.88 54.17 -2.91
CA CYS A 114 -23.01 54.91 -3.48
C CYS A 114 -23.92 55.50 -2.39
N GLN A 115 -24.21 54.74 -1.33
CA GLN A 115 -24.99 55.22 -0.18
C GLN A 115 -24.28 56.35 0.56
N ILE A 116 -22.97 56.22 0.81
CA ILE A 116 -22.17 57.27 1.45
C ILE A 116 -22.18 58.54 0.59
N ALA A 117 -22.00 58.43 -0.73
CA ALA A 117 -22.02 59.57 -1.63
C ALA A 117 -23.40 60.27 -1.64
N GLN A 118 -24.49 59.50 -1.64
CA GLN A 118 -25.85 60.04 -1.52
C GLN A 118 -26.05 60.79 -0.20
N LEU A 119 -25.68 60.16 0.93
CA LEU A 119 -25.78 60.78 2.25
C LEU A 119 -24.89 62.03 2.38
N GLN A 120 -23.72 62.07 1.73
CA GLN A 120 -22.85 63.24 1.71
C GLN A 120 -23.48 64.39 0.92
N GLU A 121 -24.10 64.11 -0.24
CA GLU A 121 -24.80 65.13 -1.03
C GLU A 121 -26.07 65.63 -0.32
N GLU A 122 -26.83 64.75 0.34
CA GLU A 122 -27.95 65.11 1.19
C GLU A 122 -27.51 65.99 2.37
N ASN A 123 -26.42 65.65 3.06
CA ASN A 123 -25.89 66.48 4.13
C ASN A 123 -25.44 67.85 3.63
N LYS A 124 -24.78 67.90 2.47
CA LYS A 124 -24.35 69.16 1.85
C LYS A 124 -25.54 70.04 1.48
N THR A 125 -26.57 69.46 0.85
CA THR A 125 -27.80 70.17 0.49
C THR A 125 -28.59 70.62 1.73
N LEU A 126 -28.65 69.80 2.78
CA LEU A 126 -29.24 70.20 4.06
C LEU A 126 -28.46 71.34 4.72
N LEU A 127 -27.12 71.32 4.70
CA LEU A 127 -26.29 72.41 5.22
C LEU A 127 -26.50 73.72 4.44
N THR A 128 -26.58 73.66 3.10
CA THR A 128 -26.88 74.85 2.28
C THR A 128 -28.29 75.39 2.55
N ASN A 129 -29.28 74.51 2.72
CA ASN A 129 -30.66 74.90 3.01
C ASN A 129 -30.84 75.43 4.44
N ARG A 130 -30.05 74.93 5.41
CA ARG A 130 -30.06 75.40 6.81
C ARG A 130 -29.37 76.74 6.98
N SER A 131 -28.45 77.09 6.08
CA SER A 131 -27.85 78.43 6.01
C SER A 131 -28.77 79.49 5.38
N SER A 132 -29.84 79.07 4.70
CA SER A 132 -30.73 79.97 3.93
C SER A 132 -32.11 80.19 4.56
N LYS A 133 -32.35 79.83 5.83
CA LYS A 133 -33.69 79.93 6.44
C LYS A 133 -33.75 80.65 7.78
N ASP A 134 -34.56 81.72 7.78
CA ASP A 134 -35.31 82.33 8.88
C ASP A 134 -36.61 82.92 8.25
N PRO A 135 -37.75 83.01 8.95
CA PRO A 135 -38.45 82.03 9.78
C PRO A 135 -39.57 81.28 9.01
N LEU A 136 -40.13 80.28 9.70
CA LEU A 136 -41.11 79.27 9.26
C LEU A 136 -42.34 79.83 8.51
N SER A 137 -42.60 79.31 7.31
CA SER A 137 -43.84 79.52 6.53
C SER A 137 -44.64 78.21 6.48
N GLU A 138 -45.96 78.29 6.27
CA GLU A 138 -46.90 77.15 6.21
C GLU A 138 -46.46 76.00 5.28
N GLU A 139 -45.57 76.26 4.32
CA GLU A 139 -44.91 75.22 3.50
C GLU A 139 -44.08 74.22 4.31
N ASP A 140 -43.56 74.59 5.49
CA ASP A 140 -42.76 73.70 6.33
C ASP A 140 -43.60 72.66 7.07
N LEU A 141 -44.88 72.94 7.34
CA LEU A 141 -45.83 71.95 7.86
C LEU A 141 -46.14 70.88 6.80
N GLN A 142 -46.33 71.30 5.54
CA GLN A 142 -46.56 70.38 4.42
C GLN A 142 -45.30 69.62 3.99
N ARG A 143 -44.11 70.23 4.12
CA ARG A 143 -42.83 69.54 3.95
C ARG A 143 -42.55 68.55 5.07
N HIS A 144 -42.94 68.86 6.32
CA HIS A 144 -42.84 67.92 7.44
C HIS A 144 -43.80 66.73 7.25
N GLU A 145 -45.03 66.94 6.76
CA GLU A 145 -45.94 65.85 6.37
C GLU A 145 -45.35 64.98 5.24
N GLY A 146 -44.77 65.59 4.21
CA GLY A 146 -44.07 64.87 3.13
C GLY A 146 -42.78 64.18 3.60
N MET A 147 -42.10 64.69 4.62
CA MET A 147 -40.96 64.03 5.27
C MET A 147 -41.42 62.82 6.09
N THR A 148 -42.54 62.95 6.78
CA THR A 148 -43.19 61.85 7.49
C THR A 148 -43.69 60.75 6.52
N GLU A 149 -44.08 61.11 5.29
CA GLU A 149 -44.41 60.14 4.23
C GLU A 149 -43.18 59.37 3.75
N ARG A 150 -42.05 60.06 3.51
CA ARG A 150 -40.79 59.40 3.13
C ARG A 150 -40.29 58.49 4.24
N GLU A 151 -40.33 58.94 5.49
CA GLU A 151 -40.01 58.13 6.67
C GLU A 151 -40.93 56.91 6.79
N ARG A 152 -42.24 57.07 6.52
CA ARG A 152 -43.19 55.95 6.48
C ARG A 152 -42.86 54.97 5.36
N GLN A 153 -42.43 55.46 4.21
CA GLN A 153 -42.03 54.62 3.08
C GLN A 153 -40.73 53.85 3.37
N VAL A 154 -39.76 54.49 4.05
CA VAL A 154 -38.55 53.83 4.56
C VAL A 154 -38.90 52.77 5.61
N MET A 155 -39.75 53.09 6.59
CA MET A 155 -40.26 52.14 7.58
C MET A 155 -40.97 50.94 6.94
N LYS A 156 -41.75 51.18 5.88
CA LYS A 156 -42.41 50.09 5.13
C LYS A 156 -41.38 49.20 4.44
N LYS A 157 -40.37 49.77 3.79
CA LYS A 157 -39.27 49.00 3.17
C LYS A 157 -38.46 48.22 4.21
N LEU A 158 -38.11 48.84 5.35
CA LEU A 158 -37.44 48.14 6.44
C LEU A 158 -38.29 46.97 6.96
N LYS A 159 -39.60 47.18 7.14
CA LYS A 159 -40.51 46.12 7.55
C LYS A 159 -40.52 44.97 6.54
N GLU A 160 -40.59 45.27 5.24
CA GLU A 160 -40.54 44.27 4.18
C GLU A 160 -39.21 43.49 4.18
N VAL A 161 -38.08 44.17 4.40
CA VAL A 161 -36.76 43.50 4.52
C VAL A 161 -36.69 42.64 5.77
N VAL A 162 -37.16 43.12 6.91
CA VAL A 162 -37.20 42.36 8.17
C VAL A 162 -38.12 41.14 8.05
N ASP A 163 -39.28 41.28 7.43
CA ASP A 163 -40.20 40.16 7.21
C ASP A 163 -39.57 39.12 6.24
N LYS A 164 -38.89 39.56 5.18
CA LYS A 164 -38.11 38.68 4.29
C LYS A 164 -36.99 37.94 5.03
N GLN A 165 -36.19 38.66 5.82
CA GLN A 165 -35.11 38.05 6.62
C GLN A 165 -35.67 37.04 7.63
N ARG A 166 -36.84 37.30 8.23
CA ARG A 166 -37.51 36.33 9.12
C ARG A 166 -37.94 35.08 8.37
N ASP A 167 -38.51 35.23 7.17
CA ASP A 167 -38.92 34.08 6.36
C ASP A 167 -37.70 33.28 5.87
N GLU A 168 -36.60 33.95 5.54
CA GLU A 168 -35.33 33.33 5.18
C GLU A 168 -34.70 32.57 6.35
N ILE A 169 -34.67 33.16 7.55
CA ILE A 169 -34.23 32.48 8.78
C ILE A 169 -35.08 31.22 8.99
N ARG A 170 -36.40 31.32 8.92
CA ARG A 170 -37.29 30.14 9.06
C ARG A 170 -37.05 29.09 7.97
N ALA A 171 -36.70 29.50 6.75
CA ALA A 171 -36.37 28.56 5.68
C ALA A 171 -35.05 27.85 5.94
N LYS A 172 -34.03 28.59 6.40
CA LYS A 172 -32.73 28.05 6.80
C LYS A 172 -32.85 27.12 8.02
N ASP A 173 -33.67 27.47 9.01
CA ASP A 173 -33.95 26.58 10.16
C ASP A 173 -34.54 25.24 9.69
N ARG A 174 -35.50 25.26 8.76
CA ARG A 174 -36.06 24.04 8.17
C ARG A 174 -35.03 23.23 7.38
N GLU A 175 -34.13 23.91 6.67
CA GLU A 175 -33.03 23.25 5.94
C GLU A 175 -32.06 22.56 6.92
N ILE A 176 -31.72 23.25 8.02
CA ILE A 176 -30.87 22.71 9.08
C ILE A 176 -31.53 21.50 9.74
N THR A 177 -32.82 21.55 10.06
CA THR A 177 -33.52 20.40 10.65
C THR A 177 -33.49 19.18 9.74
N LEU A 178 -33.72 19.36 8.44
CA LEU A 178 -33.65 18.25 7.47
C LEU A 178 -32.24 17.67 7.37
N LYS A 179 -31.20 18.53 7.30
CA LYS A 179 -29.81 18.05 7.30
C LYS A 179 -29.44 17.32 8.59
N ASN A 180 -29.97 17.74 9.74
CA ASN A 180 -29.75 17.04 11.00
C ASN A 180 -30.41 15.65 10.99
N GLU A 181 -31.63 15.53 10.47
CA GLU A 181 -32.31 14.23 10.29
C GLU A 181 -31.50 13.29 9.39
N ASP A 182 -30.93 13.80 8.28
CA ASP A 182 -30.05 13.03 7.41
C ASP A 182 -28.76 12.59 8.12
N ILE A 183 -28.14 13.49 8.89
CA ILE A 183 -26.94 13.16 9.69
C ILE A 183 -27.26 12.06 10.71
N GLU A 184 -28.38 12.17 11.43
CA GLU A 184 -28.82 11.15 12.39
C GLU A 184 -29.07 9.80 11.71
N ALA A 185 -29.71 9.79 10.53
CA ALA A 185 -29.92 8.58 9.75
C ALA A 185 -28.60 7.93 9.32
N LEU A 186 -27.62 8.71 8.85
CA LEU A 186 -26.29 8.24 8.50
C LEU A 186 -25.51 7.71 9.72
N GLN A 187 -25.59 8.39 10.87
CA GLN A 187 -24.99 7.92 12.12
C GLN A 187 -25.57 6.58 12.58
N GLN A 188 -26.88 6.39 12.43
CA GLN A 188 -27.52 5.10 12.71
C GLN A 188 -27.04 4.00 11.76
N GLN A 189 -26.90 4.29 10.46
CA GLN A 189 -26.35 3.33 9.49
C GLN A 189 -24.90 2.97 9.82
N GLN A 190 -24.07 3.96 10.12
CA GLN A 190 -22.68 3.76 10.53
C GLN A 190 -22.59 2.86 11.76
N SER A 191 -23.41 3.12 12.79
CA SER A 191 -23.46 2.32 14.01
C SER A 191 -23.86 0.86 13.74
N ARG A 192 -24.83 0.63 12.84
CA ARG A 192 -25.22 -0.73 12.41
C ARG A 192 -24.08 -1.43 11.69
N LEU A 193 -23.38 -0.75 10.78
CA LEU A 193 -22.24 -1.31 10.05
C LEU A 193 -21.07 -1.61 10.99
N MET A 194 -20.77 -0.74 11.96
CA MET A 194 -19.75 -1.01 12.98
C MET A 194 -20.06 -2.30 13.74
N LYS A 195 -21.33 -2.50 14.13
CA LYS A 195 -21.75 -3.72 14.82
C LYS A 195 -21.57 -4.96 13.96
N ILE A 196 -22.01 -4.93 12.70
CA ILE A 196 -21.83 -6.06 11.77
C ILE A 196 -20.35 -6.34 11.54
N ASN A 197 -19.51 -5.30 11.38
CA ASN A 197 -18.08 -5.46 11.16
C ASN A 197 -17.40 -6.10 12.37
N HIS A 198 -17.77 -5.67 13.59
CA HIS A 198 -17.31 -6.29 14.83
C HIS A 198 -17.71 -7.77 14.90
N ASP A 199 -18.97 -8.10 14.61
CA ASP A 199 -19.46 -9.48 14.62
C ASP A 199 -18.73 -10.37 13.60
N LEU A 200 -18.44 -9.83 12.40
CA LEU A 200 -17.66 -10.53 11.38
C LEU A 200 -16.21 -10.75 11.80
N ARG A 201 -15.55 -9.74 12.37
CA ARG A 201 -14.18 -9.88 12.92
C ARG A 201 -14.14 -10.93 14.03
N HIS A 202 -15.12 -10.92 14.93
CA HIS A 202 -15.23 -11.92 15.98
C HIS A 202 -15.42 -13.32 15.38
N LYS A 203 -16.29 -13.47 14.38
CA LYS A 203 -16.51 -14.75 13.67
C LYS A 203 -15.24 -15.26 12.98
N ILE A 204 -14.48 -14.36 12.32
CA ILE A 204 -13.20 -14.70 11.70
C ILE A 204 -12.23 -15.22 12.77
N SER A 205 -12.09 -14.51 13.89
CA SER A 205 -11.21 -14.94 15.00
C SER A 205 -11.60 -16.31 15.57
N VAL A 206 -12.90 -16.58 15.73
CA VAL A 206 -13.39 -17.92 16.15
C VAL A 206 -13.08 -18.98 15.09
N MET A 207 -13.27 -18.69 13.80
CA MET A 207 -12.94 -19.63 12.73
C MET A 207 -11.43 -19.88 12.62
N GLU A 208 -10.59 -18.87 12.80
CA GLU A 208 -9.13 -18.99 12.80
C GLU A 208 -8.64 -19.85 13.96
N THR A 209 -9.17 -19.63 15.17
CA THR A 209 -8.82 -20.45 16.35
C THR A 209 -9.27 -21.90 16.17
N GLN A 210 -10.47 -22.14 15.62
CA GLN A 210 -10.93 -23.47 15.27
C GLN A 210 -10.04 -24.12 14.19
N GLY A 211 -9.65 -23.38 13.16
CA GLY A 211 -8.75 -23.85 12.11
C GLY A 211 -7.39 -24.28 12.66
N LYS A 212 -6.79 -23.47 13.54
CA LYS A 212 -5.52 -23.80 14.21
C LYS A 212 -5.64 -25.09 15.05
N ALA A 213 -6.70 -25.22 15.85
CA ALA A 213 -6.94 -26.43 16.64
C ALA A 213 -7.10 -27.69 15.77
N MET A 214 -7.81 -27.59 14.64
CA MET A 214 -7.95 -28.71 13.70
C MET A 214 -6.63 -29.09 13.02
N ILE A 215 -5.77 -28.10 12.71
CA ILE A 215 -4.42 -28.34 12.19
C ILE A 215 -3.56 -29.04 13.25
N GLU A 216 -3.59 -28.58 14.49
CA GLU A 216 -2.87 -29.21 15.61
C GLU A 216 -3.30 -30.68 15.81
N GLN A 217 -4.61 -30.95 15.84
CA GLN A 217 -5.13 -32.32 15.93
C GLN A 217 -4.71 -33.19 14.74
N LYS A 218 -4.73 -32.63 13.52
CA LYS A 218 -4.28 -33.34 12.33
C LYS A 218 -2.80 -33.74 12.45
N VAL A 219 -1.94 -32.79 12.85
CA VAL A 219 -0.50 -33.02 13.03
C VAL A 219 -0.25 -34.08 14.09
N GLU A 220 -0.98 -34.05 15.22
CA GLU A 220 -0.85 -35.05 16.29
C GLU A 220 -1.24 -36.46 15.81
N LEU A 221 -2.35 -36.58 15.08
CA LEU A 221 -2.78 -37.85 14.50
C LEU A 221 -1.81 -38.36 13.43
N GLU A 222 -1.28 -37.50 12.57
CA GLU A 222 -0.27 -37.87 11.56
C GLU A 222 1.03 -38.34 12.22
N ALA A 223 1.50 -37.65 13.27
CA ALA A 223 2.68 -38.07 14.03
C ALA A 223 2.47 -39.42 14.73
N GLY A 224 1.28 -39.64 15.31
CA GLY A 224 0.90 -40.92 15.92
C GLY A 224 0.88 -42.06 14.90
N ALA A 225 0.28 -41.83 13.73
CA ALA A 225 0.25 -42.81 12.64
C ALA A 225 1.67 -43.12 12.11
N GLN A 226 2.53 -42.11 12.00
CA GLN A 226 3.92 -42.28 11.57
C GLN A 226 4.72 -43.13 12.58
N THR A 227 4.53 -42.90 13.87
CA THR A 227 5.17 -43.68 14.95
C THR A 227 4.74 -45.14 14.88
N GLN A 228 3.43 -45.41 14.76
CA GLN A 228 2.92 -46.78 14.60
C GLN A 228 3.46 -47.44 13.33
N SER A 229 3.60 -46.70 12.23
CA SER A 229 4.19 -47.22 10.99
C SER A 229 5.66 -47.64 11.20
N GLN A 230 6.44 -46.83 11.92
CA GLN A 230 7.82 -47.16 12.27
C GLN A 230 7.90 -48.41 13.16
N GLU A 231 7.03 -48.54 14.16
CA GLU A 231 6.95 -49.74 15.02
C GLU A 231 6.58 -50.99 14.21
N VAL A 232 5.59 -50.91 13.32
CA VAL A 232 5.21 -52.02 12.45
C VAL A 232 6.36 -52.41 11.53
N ASN A 233 7.10 -51.44 10.99
CA ASN A 233 8.26 -51.71 10.15
C ASN A 233 9.41 -52.36 10.94
N ALA A 234 9.66 -51.91 12.18
CA ALA A 234 10.64 -52.52 13.08
C ALA A 234 10.26 -53.98 13.38
N LEU A 235 9.01 -54.24 13.78
CA LEU A 235 8.51 -55.60 14.03
C LEU A 235 8.58 -56.48 12.77
N ARG A 236 8.29 -55.94 11.58
CA ARG A 236 8.45 -56.66 10.31
C ARG A 236 9.90 -57.06 10.05
N GLN A 237 10.86 -56.20 10.36
CA GLN A 237 12.28 -56.49 10.25
C GLN A 237 12.69 -57.59 11.24
N GLU A 238 12.25 -57.51 12.49
CA GLU A 238 12.50 -58.56 13.49
C GLU A 238 11.92 -59.91 13.07
N VAL A 239 10.67 -59.93 12.56
CA VAL A 239 10.05 -61.14 12.02
C VAL A 239 10.84 -61.69 10.83
N ALA A 240 11.36 -60.83 9.95
CA ALA A 240 12.20 -61.25 8.82
C ALA A 240 13.51 -61.89 9.29
N LEU A 241 14.18 -61.27 10.28
CA LEU A 241 15.41 -61.81 10.88
C LEU A 241 15.18 -63.16 11.55
N LEU A 242 14.09 -63.28 12.34
CA LEU A 242 13.71 -64.54 12.98
C LEU A 242 13.40 -65.63 11.95
N ARG A 243 12.73 -65.28 10.84
CA ARG A 243 12.49 -66.21 9.73
C ARG A 243 13.78 -66.69 9.08
N GLU A 244 14.73 -65.80 8.80
CA GLU A 244 16.03 -66.18 8.24
C GLU A 244 16.80 -67.11 9.19
N HIS A 245 16.79 -66.83 10.50
CA HIS A 245 17.38 -67.70 11.50
C HIS A 245 16.75 -69.09 11.53
N LEU A 246 15.41 -69.17 11.46
CA LEU A 246 14.69 -70.44 11.41
C LEU A 246 14.98 -71.20 10.11
N GLN A 247 15.16 -70.49 9.00
CA GLN A 247 15.41 -71.07 7.68
C GLN A 247 16.86 -71.53 7.50
N ARG A 248 17.83 -70.92 8.21
CA ARG A 248 19.21 -71.44 8.36
C ARG A 248 19.32 -72.60 9.35
N GLY A 249 18.31 -72.84 10.18
CA GLY A 249 18.30 -73.88 11.20
C GLY A 249 17.62 -75.18 10.76
N LEU A 250 18.24 -75.95 9.86
CA LEU A 250 18.02 -77.41 9.75
C LEU A 250 19.33 -78.08 9.29
N PRO A 251 20.08 -78.69 10.25
CA PRO A 251 20.25 -80.15 10.24
C PRO A 251 19.71 -80.81 11.53
N VAL A 252 19.38 -82.11 11.41
CA VAL A 252 18.69 -83.00 12.38
C VAL A 252 19.64 -83.50 13.52
N PRO A 253 19.16 -84.30 14.51
CA PRO A 253 19.19 -84.02 15.95
C PRO A 253 20.28 -84.81 16.71
N ASP A 254 20.56 -84.47 17.98
CA ASP A 254 20.58 -85.38 19.16
C ASP A 254 21.25 -84.74 20.41
N PRO A 255 21.04 -85.30 21.63
CA PRO A 255 20.44 -84.56 22.74
C PRO A 255 21.39 -84.25 23.91
N GLU A 256 20.82 -83.59 24.92
CA GLU A 256 21.32 -83.33 26.28
C GLU A 256 22.24 -82.11 26.40
N ASP A 257 21.78 -81.06 27.09
CA ASP A 257 21.83 -81.07 28.55
C ASP A 257 21.03 -79.92 29.21
N SER A 258 20.33 -80.27 30.30
CA SER A 258 20.06 -79.46 31.50
C SER A 258 19.10 -78.23 31.52
N LYS A 259 17.94 -78.43 32.17
CA LYS A 259 17.03 -77.45 32.85
C LYS A 259 17.70 -76.83 34.12
N PRO A 260 17.17 -75.82 34.88
CA PRO A 260 15.79 -75.27 34.98
C PRO A 260 15.64 -73.71 35.13
N LEU A 261 14.37 -73.31 35.36
CA LEU A 261 13.69 -71.99 35.48
C LEU A 261 14.27 -70.86 36.40
N PRO A 262 13.70 -69.63 36.38
CA PRO A 262 14.40 -68.34 36.61
C PRO A 262 14.20 -67.73 38.01
N PRO A 263 14.83 -66.57 38.27
CA PRO A 263 14.14 -65.50 38.99
C PRO A 263 14.32 -64.09 38.36
N SER A 264 13.23 -63.31 38.36
CA SER A 264 13.21 -61.84 38.51
C SER A 264 13.31 -61.54 40.03
N PRO A 265 13.76 -60.38 40.59
CA PRO A 265 13.73 -59.01 40.04
C PRO A 265 14.94 -58.09 40.40
N ALA A 266 14.85 -56.83 39.93
CA ALA A 266 15.44 -55.59 40.48
C ALA A 266 16.71 -55.01 39.81
N GLU A 267 16.57 -53.74 39.37
CA GLU A 267 17.36 -52.53 39.68
C GLU A 267 17.44 -51.59 38.45
N ILE A 268 16.63 -50.52 38.41
CA ILE A 268 16.99 -49.14 38.85
C ILE A 268 18.07 -48.50 37.93
N ASN A 269 17.68 -47.68 36.95
CA ASN A 269 17.83 -46.20 36.96
C ASN A 269 17.75 -45.50 35.58
N LYS A 270 17.14 -44.30 35.64
CA LYS A 270 17.31 -43.05 34.83
C LYS A 270 16.45 -42.78 33.57
N ALA A 271 15.52 -41.82 33.81
CA ALA A 271 15.14 -40.63 33.01
C ALA A 271 14.34 -40.85 31.71
N CYS A 272 13.33 -40.07 31.33
CA CYS A 272 12.67 -38.86 31.85
C CYS A 272 11.35 -38.71 31.06
N ILE A 273 10.18 -38.57 31.71
CA ILE A 273 8.96 -38.04 31.07
C ILE A 273 8.43 -36.90 31.95
N GLY A 274 8.60 -35.67 31.45
CA GLY A 274 8.02 -34.47 32.04
C GLY A 274 6.76 -34.09 31.28
N ALA A 275 5.61 -34.51 31.80
CA ALA A 275 4.33 -33.90 31.48
C ALA A 275 4.18 -32.61 32.31
N ARG A 276 3.89 -31.49 31.66
CA ARG A 276 3.54 -30.24 32.33
C ARG A 276 2.22 -29.72 31.80
N ALA A 277 1.15 -30.08 32.50
CA ALA A 277 -0.06 -29.26 32.60
C ALA A 277 0.10 -28.38 33.85
N LYS A 278 -0.11 -27.07 33.74
CA LYS A 278 -0.28 -26.18 34.90
C LYS A 278 -1.54 -25.35 34.73
N SER A 279 -2.46 -25.57 35.66
CA SER A 279 -3.55 -24.68 36.05
C SER A 279 -3.02 -23.63 37.03
N CYS A 280 -3.59 -22.42 36.97
CA CYS A 280 -3.38 -21.30 37.87
C CYS A 280 -3.88 -21.60 39.30
N SER A 281 -3.20 -21.10 40.34
CA SER A 281 -3.65 -19.96 41.18
C SER A 281 -2.82 -19.79 42.48
N GLU A 282 -2.67 -18.52 42.87
CA GLU A 282 -2.43 -17.94 44.21
C GLU A 282 -1.03 -17.87 44.88
N ARG A 283 -0.50 -16.63 44.85
CA ARG A 283 -0.22 -15.68 45.96
C ARG A 283 0.85 -16.02 47.02
N GLY A 284 1.85 -15.14 47.11
CA GLY A 284 2.64 -14.91 48.34
C GLY A 284 4.05 -14.34 48.09
N ASP A 285 4.19 -13.02 48.18
CA ASP A 285 5.44 -12.30 48.52
C ASP A 285 5.94 -12.69 49.95
N PRO A 286 7.23 -12.47 50.37
CA PRO A 286 8.01 -11.24 50.11
C PRO A 286 9.56 -11.33 49.96
N ALA A 287 10.08 -10.25 49.36
CA ALA A 287 11.28 -9.44 49.69
C ALA A 287 12.67 -10.07 49.96
N GLU A 288 13.64 -9.65 49.13
CA GLU A 288 14.88 -8.89 49.44
C GLU A 288 16.10 -9.37 48.61
N GLY A 289 16.87 -8.41 48.07
CA GLY A 289 18.31 -8.59 47.82
C GLY A 289 18.84 -8.43 46.39
N GLU A 290 19.05 -7.16 46.01
CA GLU A 290 20.19 -6.60 45.26
C GLU A 290 20.61 -7.12 43.86
N GLY A 291 20.55 -6.18 42.90
CA GLY A 291 21.72 -5.78 42.10
C GLY A 291 21.83 -6.36 40.69
N PHE A 292 21.54 -5.54 39.68
CA PHE A 292 22.43 -5.18 38.56
C PHE A 292 21.64 -4.43 37.47
N ASP A 293 21.99 -3.15 37.25
CA ASP A 293 21.52 -2.29 36.16
C ASP A 293 22.13 -2.69 34.80
N PRO A 294 21.40 -2.44 33.70
CA PRO A 294 22.02 -1.62 32.66
C PRO A 294 21.08 -0.57 32.04
N GLU A 295 21.58 0.67 32.07
CA GLU A 295 21.40 1.76 31.11
C GLU A 295 19.99 2.20 30.71
N THR A 296 19.52 3.18 31.48
CA THR A 296 18.57 4.21 31.09
C THR A 296 19.20 5.12 30.02
N PHE A 297 18.72 5.05 28.78
CA PHE A 297 18.85 6.17 27.85
C PHE A 297 17.86 7.25 28.29
N SER A 298 18.41 8.40 28.71
CA SER A 298 17.68 9.58 29.19
C SER A 298 16.58 10.02 28.21
N SER A 299 15.34 9.94 28.67
CA SER A 299 14.25 10.81 28.23
C SER A 299 14.39 12.15 28.96
N GLU A 300 15.43 12.92 28.62
CA GLU A 300 15.56 14.31 29.04
C GLU A 300 15.02 15.18 27.91
N GLY A 301 13.75 15.57 28.02
CA GLY A 301 13.16 16.48 27.04
C GLY A 301 11.70 16.85 27.26
N GLN A 302 10.97 16.19 28.17
CA GLN A 302 9.54 16.43 28.35
C GLN A 302 9.15 17.22 29.61
N ASN A 303 10.08 17.48 30.55
CA ASN A 303 9.74 18.17 31.81
C ASN A 303 10.07 19.68 31.84
N SER A 304 10.75 20.24 30.84
CA SER A 304 11.19 21.64 30.92
C SER A 304 10.09 22.68 30.67
N GLY A 305 8.97 22.29 30.05
CA GLY A 305 7.88 23.20 29.71
C GLY A 305 6.93 23.53 30.87
N GLU A 306 6.73 22.57 31.78
CA GLU A 306 5.83 22.74 32.93
C GLU A 306 6.48 23.59 34.04
N GLU A 307 7.80 23.45 34.22
CA GLU A 307 8.58 24.25 35.19
C GLU A 307 8.67 25.74 34.77
N GLU A 308 8.82 26.03 33.47
CA GLU A 308 8.78 27.40 32.93
C GLU A 308 7.39 28.05 33.07
N GLU A 309 6.31 27.27 33.03
CA GLU A 309 4.94 27.77 33.21
C GLU A 309 4.64 28.11 34.68
N GLU A 310 5.04 27.24 35.61
CA GLU A 310 4.92 27.55 37.04
C GLU A 310 5.79 28.76 37.42
N GLU A 311 7.02 28.87 36.90
CA GLU A 311 7.88 30.03 37.13
C GLU A 311 7.27 31.33 36.57
N ALA A 312 6.71 31.30 35.36
CA ALA A 312 6.07 32.46 34.75
C ALA A 312 4.78 32.88 35.48
N VAL A 313 3.99 31.91 35.98
CA VAL A 313 2.77 32.17 36.77
C VAL A 313 3.12 32.68 38.16
N LEU A 314 4.12 32.11 38.83
CA LEU A 314 4.61 32.56 40.14
C LEU A 314 5.25 33.94 40.08
N PHE A 315 6.01 34.25 39.03
CA PHE A 315 6.57 35.59 38.80
C PHE A 315 5.46 36.63 38.63
N TRP A 316 4.39 36.26 37.94
CA TRP A 316 3.22 37.09 37.73
C TRP A 316 2.40 37.33 39.00
N GLU A 317 2.20 36.29 39.81
CA GLU A 317 1.57 36.42 41.13
C GLU A 317 2.43 37.27 42.09
N ALA A 318 3.75 37.13 42.04
CA ALA A 318 4.69 37.91 42.87
C ALA A 318 4.75 39.41 42.49
N LEU A 319 4.56 39.75 41.21
CA LEU A 319 4.60 41.15 40.74
C LEU A 319 3.35 41.96 41.06
N TYR A 320 2.22 41.30 41.33
CA TYR A 320 0.91 41.96 41.44
C TYR A 320 0.04 41.48 42.61
N GLY A 321 0.47 40.48 43.38
CA GLY A 321 -0.25 39.96 44.54
C GLY A 321 0.38 40.36 45.86
N GLU A 322 -0.01 41.51 46.42
CA GLU A 322 -0.26 41.71 47.87
C GLU A 322 -0.65 43.14 48.32
N ASP A 323 -0.92 44.10 47.44
CA ASP A 323 -1.48 45.40 47.87
C ASP A 323 -2.70 45.84 47.03
N HIS A 324 -3.85 45.28 47.39
CA HIS A 324 -5.17 45.74 46.94
C HIS A 324 -5.49 47.09 47.60
N GLY A 325 -4.93 48.18 47.07
CA GLY A 325 -5.15 49.50 47.67
C GLY A 325 -5.18 50.68 46.71
N THR A 326 -4.24 50.77 45.76
CA THR A 326 -4.10 51.98 44.94
C THR A 326 -3.45 51.69 43.59
N LEU A 327 -4.21 51.19 42.61
CA LEU A 327 -3.72 51.06 41.23
C LEU A 327 -4.55 51.93 40.29
N ASP A 328 -3.88 52.89 39.67
CA ASP A 328 -4.44 53.85 38.72
C ASP A 328 -5.03 53.12 37.50
N PRO A 329 -6.33 53.27 37.20
CA PRO A 329 -6.96 52.63 36.04
C PRO A 329 -6.42 53.09 34.67
N LYS A 330 -5.48 54.04 34.62
CA LYS A 330 -4.86 54.54 33.39
C LYS A 330 -3.41 54.09 33.14
N ASP A 331 -2.82 53.23 33.96
CA ASP A 331 -1.45 52.77 33.76
C ASP A 331 -1.28 52.05 32.40
N PRO A 332 -0.47 52.58 31.46
CA PRO A 332 -0.22 51.98 30.15
C PRO A 332 0.46 50.61 30.22
N ASN A 333 1.20 50.34 31.30
CA ASN A 333 1.89 49.07 31.52
C ASN A 333 1.04 48.07 32.30
N ARG A 334 -0.20 48.43 32.64
CA ARG A 334 -1.14 47.49 33.25
C ARG A 334 -1.44 46.38 32.25
N PRO A 335 -1.14 45.13 32.61
CA PRO A 335 -1.49 44.02 31.75
C PRO A 335 -2.99 43.97 31.50
N ARG A 336 -3.36 43.81 30.24
CA ARG A 336 -4.76 43.83 29.79
C ARG A 336 -5.43 42.45 29.83
N PHE A 337 -4.64 41.42 30.13
CA PHE A 337 -5.07 40.05 30.20
C PHE A 337 -5.13 39.58 31.65
N THR A 338 -6.04 38.65 31.92
CA THR A 338 -6.15 37.95 33.20
C THR A 338 -5.09 36.86 33.32
N LEU A 339 -4.76 36.43 34.55
CA LEU A 339 -3.86 35.27 34.76
C LEU A 339 -4.37 34.00 34.08
N GLN A 340 -5.70 33.87 33.96
CA GLN A 340 -6.31 32.75 33.26
C GLN A 340 -6.04 32.82 31.75
N GLU A 341 -6.24 34.00 31.13
CA GLU A 341 -5.93 34.20 29.71
C GLU A 341 -4.44 33.98 29.41
N LEU A 342 -3.54 34.33 30.33
CA LEU A 342 -2.12 34.04 30.18
C LEU A 342 -1.84 32.52 30.20
N ARG A 343 -2.45 31.79 31.14
CA ARG A 343 -2.33 30.32 31.20
C ARG A 343 -2.86 29.68 29.92
N ASP A 344 -4.02 30.12 29.45
CA ASP A 344 -4.66 29.58 28.25
C ASP A 344 -3.77 29.82 27.01
N VAL A 345 -3.17 31.01 26.86
CA VAL A 345 -2.26 31.33 25.75
C VAL A 345 -0.96 30.53 25.82
N LEU A 346 -0.39 30.32 27.01
CA LEU A 346 0.82 29.52 27.19
C LEU A 346 0.57 28.05 26.83
N HIS A 347 -0.60 27.54 27.20
CA HIS A 347 -1.05 26.18 26.88
C HIS A 347 -1.28 26.01 25.38
N GLU A 348 -2.02 26.93 24.75
CA GLU A 348 -2.27 26.92 23.30
C GLU A 348 -0.96 27.00 22.51
N ARG A 349 -0.03 27.89 22.90
CA ARG A 349 1.32 27.97 22.32
C ARG A 349 2.06 26.64 22.41
N ASN A 350 1.97 25.93 23.53
CA ASN A 350 2.66 24.65 23.72
C ASN A 350 2.02 23.52 22.90
N GLU A 351 0.69 23.49 22.83
CA GLU A 351 -0.03 22.57 21.94
C GLU A 351 0.34 22.81 20.48
N LEU A 352 0.43 24.07 20.06
CA LEU A 352 0.87 24.45 18.72
C LEU A 352 2.34 24.08 18.48
N LYS A 353 3.24 24.27 19.46
CA LYS A 353 4.63 23.80 19.36
C LYS A 353 4.71 22.28 19.17
N ALA A 354 3.93 21.50 19.92
CA ALA A 354 3.89 20.04 19.77
C ALA A 354 3.37 19.64 18.38
N LYS A 355 2.31 20.28 17.89
CA LYS A 355 1.80 20.07 16.53
C LYS A 355 2.82 20.44 15.46
N VAL A 356 3.52 21.55 15.61
CA VAL A 356 4.59 21.97 14.68
C VAL A 356 5.73 20.96 14.70
N PHE A 357 6.12 20.44 15.87
CA PHE A 357 7.14 19.40 15.97
C PHE A 357 6.71 18.11 15.23
N MET A 358 5.50 17.62 15.47
CA MET A 358 4.98 16.44 14.75
C MET A 358 4.89 16.66 13.25
N LEU A 359 4.41 17.82 12.82
CA LEU A 359 4.35 18.17 11.39
C LEU A 359 5.75 18.30 10.77
N GLN A 360 6.74 18.78 11.53
CA GLN A 360 8.13 18.81 11.06
C GLN A 360 8.71 17.40 10.90
N GLU A 361 8.37 16.47 11.79
CA GLU A 361 8.75 15.06 11.69
C GLU A 361 8.07 14.37 10.49
N GLU A 362 6.77 14.58 10.31
CA GLU A 362 6.05 14.10 9.12
C GLU A 362 6.63 14.66 7.82
N LEU A 363 6.91 15.96 7.76
CA LEU A 363 7.56 16.58 6.61
C LEU A 363 8.97 16.05 6.38
N ALA A 364 9.71 15.70 7.43
CA ALA A 364 11.01 15.07 7.30
C ALA A 364 10.89 13.65 6.74
N TYR A 365 9.90 12.88 7.20
CA TYR A 365 9.58 11.54 6.72
C TYR A 365 9.25 11.53 5.22
N TYR A 366 8.33 12.39 4.77
CA TYR A 366 7.97 12.47 3.35
C TYR A 366 9.10 13.02 2.48
N LYS A 367 9.94 13.93 3.01
CA LYS A 367 11.16 14.36 2.29
C LYS A 367 12.17 13.23 2.13
N SER A 368 12.36 12.38 3.15
CA SER A 368 13.21 11.20 3.03
C SER A 368 12.63 10.21 2.01
N GLU A 369 11.31 10.02 2.01
CA GLU A 369 10.60 9.14 1.07
C GLU A 369 10.68 9.67 -0.37
N GLU A 370 10.50 10.97 -0.62
CA GLU A 370 10.73 11.60 -1.93
C GLU A 370 12.19 11.46 -2.40
N THR A 371 13.18 11.61 -1.51
CA THR A 371 14.59 11.39 -1.89
C THR A 371 14.93 9.93 -2.15
N GLU A 372 14.24 8.98 -1.51
CA GLU A 372 14.37 7.55 -1.79
C GLU A 372 13.70 7.19 -3.13
N GLU A 373 12.56 7.79 -3.46
CA GLU A 373 11.91 7.66 -4.78
C GLU A 373 12.77 8.29 -5.90
N GLU A 374 13.41 9.44 -5.66
CA GLU A 374 14.27 10.11 -6.64
C GLU A 374 15.61 9.35 -6.88
N PHE A 375 16.10 8.60 -5.87
CA PHE A 375 17.27 7.73 -5.99
C PHE A 375 16.98 6.47 -6.82
N VAL A 376 15.73 5.99 -6.83
CA VAL A 376 15.29 4.85 -7.68
C VAL A 376 15.02 5.30 -9.12
N VAL A 377 14.68 6.58 -9.35
CA VAL A 377 14.41 7.14 -10.70
C VAL A 377 15.69 7.62 -11.41
N SER A 378 16.81 7.81 -10.72
CA SER A 378 18.08 8.27 -11.31
C SER A 378 19.01 7.13 -11.75
N THR A 379 18.54 6.25 -12.63
CA THR A 379 19.45 5.47 -13.50
C THR A 379 19.35 6.00 -14.94
N PRO A 380 20.46 6.44 -15.58
CA PRO A 380 20.39 7.03 -16.90
C PRO A 380 20.21 5.92 -17.95
N SER A 381 18.98 5.74 -18.42
CA SER A 381 18.67 4.94 -19.61
C SER A 381 18.80 5.83 -20.85
N PRO A 382 19.57 5.44 -21.89
CA PRO A 382 19.74 6.23 -23.10
C PRO A 382 18.49 6.11 -23.98
N SER A 383 17.82 7.23 -24.26
CA SER A 383 16.76 7.31 -25.27
C SER A 383 17.37 7.22 -26.68
N PRO A 384 16.76 6.49 -27.64
CA PRO A 384 17.06 6.67 -29.06
C PRO A 384 16.05 7.61 -29.72
N ASP A 385 16.57 8.59 -30.45
CA ASP A 385 15.83 9.55 -31.28
C ASP A 385 15.15 8.87 -32.50
N PRO A 386 14.09 9.47 -33.07
CA PRO A 386 13.29 8.90 -34.14
C PRO A 386 13.84 9.23 -35.53
N SER A 387 14.28 8.23 -36.29
CA SER A 387 14.43 8.37 -37.75
C SER A 387 14.17 7.07 -38.52
N LEU A 388 13.03 7.09 -39.22
CA LEU A 388 12.72 6.48 -40.52
C LEU A 388 13.46 5.21 -41.00
N ARG A 389 12.65 4.15 -41.15
CA ARG A 389 12.64 3.15 -42.26
C ARG A 389 13.78 2.12 -42.31
N SER A 390 13.50 0.90 -41.86
CA SER A 390 13.24 -0.25 -42.76
C SER A 390 12.83 -1.48 -41.94
N SER A 391 11.80 -2.17 -42.44
CA SER A 391 11.21 -3.37 -41.88
C SER A 391 12.12 -4.59 -42.06
N VAL A 392 12.85 -5.00 -41.03
CA VAL A 392 13.29 -6.40 -40.87
C VAL A 392 13.32 -6.70 -39.36
N PRO A 393 12.58 -7.70 -38.87
CA PRO A 393 12.65 -8.08 -37.46
C PRO A 393 14.05 -8.61 -37.14
N PRO A 394 14.63 -8.32 -35.96
CA PRO A 394 15.98 -8.76 -35.63
C PRO A 394 16.02 -10.29 -35.67
N GLU A 395 16.96 -10.85 -36.43
CA GLU A 395 17.16 -12.30 -36.47
C GLU A 395 17.48 -12.80 -35.05
N SER A 396 16.55 -13.59 -34.49
CA SER A 396 16.72 -14.27 -33.21
C SER A 396 18.09 -14.96 -33.13
N GLY A 397 18.79 -14.86 -31.99
CA GLY A 397 20.07 -15.54 -31.77
C GLY A 397 20.00 -17.04 -32.04
N ILE A 398 18.81 -17.64 -31.91
CA ILE A 398 18.51 -19.03 -32.26
C ILE A 398 18.59 -19.27 -33.77
N LYS A 399 18.10 -18.34 -34.61
CA LYS A 399 18.24 -18.42 -36.09
C LYS A 399 19.71 -18.39 -36.50
N ARG A 400 20.54 -17.60 -35.81
CA ARG A 400 21.99 -17.57 -36.03
C ARG A 400 22.65 -18.91 -35.68
N LEU A 401 22.28 -19.52 -34.56
CA LEU A 401 22.77 -20.84 -34.14
C LEU A 401 22.44 -21.94 -35.16
N PHE A 402 21.24 -21.94 -35.75
CA PHE A 402 20.87 -22.93 -36.77
C PHE A 402 21.43 -22.63 -38.17
N SER A 403 21.78 -21.36 -38.46
CA SER A 403 22.45 -21.00 -39.73
C SER A 403 23.83 -21.64 -39.90
N PHE A 404 24.55 -21.89 -38.80
CA PHE A 404 25.86 -22.56 -38.82
C PHE A 404 25.78 -23.99 -39.36
N PHE A 405 24.73 -24.74 -39.01
CA PHE A 405 24.52 -26.11 -39.52
C PHE A 405 24.08 -26.15 -40.98
N SER A 406 23.39 -25.10 -41.45
CA SER A 406 22.90 -25.02 -42.83
C SER A 406 24.01 -24.58 -43.81
N ARG A 407 24.97 -23.76 -43.37
CA ARG A 407 26.05 -23.24 -44.23
C ARG A 407 27.11 -24.28 -44.58
N ASP A 408 27.31 -25.30 -43.75
CA ASP A 408 28.25 -26.39 -44.02
C ASP A 408 27.73 -27.39 -45.08
N LYS A 409 26.41 -27.49 -45.25
CA LYS A 409 25.80 -28.39 -46.23
C LYS A 409 25.86 -27.85 -47.68
N GLN A 410 26.03 -26.55 -47.88
CA GLN A 410 26.24 -25.96 -49.22
C GLN A 410 27.69 -26.06 -49.72
N ARG A 411 28.69 -26.23 -48.83
CA ARG A 411 30.10 -26.29 -49.24
C ARG A 411 30.53 -27.67 -49.77
N SER A 412 29.79 -28.73 -49.45
CA SER A 412 30.08 -30.10 -49.88
C SER A 412 29.54 -30.45 -51.28
N SER A 413 28.67 -29.63 -51.88
CA SER A 413 28.05 -29.90 -53.18
C SER A 413 28.74 -29.21 -54.39
N GLN A 414 29.78 -28.40 -54.17
CA GLN A 414 30.49 -27.66 -55.24
C GLN A 414 31.94 -28.11 -55.49
N ARG A 415 32.33 -29.32 -55.07
CA ARG A 415 33.69 -29.83 -55.28
C ARG A 415 33.73 -31.17 -56.03
N SER A 416 33.11 -31.21 -57.19
CA SER A 416 33.51 -32.12 -58.27
C SER A 416 33.56 -31.31 -59.56
N VAL A 417 34.78 -31.10 -60.08
CA VAL A 417 35.17 -30.87 -61.48
C VAL A 417 36.55 -30.15 -61.51
N SER A 418 37.48 -30.78 -62.25
CA SER A 418 38.76 -30.28 -62.80
C SER A 418 40.04 -30.21 -61.92
N ILE A 419 40.78 -31.32 -61.96
CA ILE A 419 42.17 -31.50 -62.46
C ILE A 419 43.09 -30.26 -62.50
N GLY A 420 44.29 -30.39 -61.88
CA GLY A 420 45.51 -29.71 -62.34
C GLY A 420 46.56 -29.34 -61.27
N GLY A 421 47.42 -30.31 -60.90
CA GLY A 421 48.86 -30.17 -60.56
C GLY A 421 49.36 -29.17 -59.50
N GLY A 422 50.17 -29.67 -58.55
CA GLY A 422 51.21 -28.85 -57.89
C GLY A 422 51.43 -29.11 -56.39
N LEU A 423 52.51 -29.82 -56.09
CA LEU A 423 53.17 -30.15 -54.81
C LEU A 423 53.08 -29.11 -53.67
N GLY A 424 53.07 -29.61 -52.40
CA GLY A 424 53.67 -28.88 -51.27
C GLY A 424 53.17 -29.21 -49.86
N ALA A 425 53.76 -30.23 -49.25
CA ALA A 425 54.09 -30.44 -47.81
C ALA A 425 53.18 -29.94 -46.65
N TRP A 426 52.88 -30.90 -45.76
CA TRP A 426 52.43 -30.72 -44.36
C TRP A 426 53.59 -30.23 -43.45
N PRO A 427 53.33 -29.72 -42.23
CA PRO A 427 53.23 -30.67 -41.11
C PRO A 427 52.10 -30.39 -40.11
N ARG A 428 51.52 -31.52 -39.70
CA ARG A 428 50.82 -31.85 -38.47
C ARG A 428 51.45 -31.19 -37.23
N ARG A 429 50.64 -30.60 -36.35
CA ARG A 429 50.90 -30.53 -34.90
C ARG A 429 49.58 -30.73 -34.16
N ASP A 430 49.66 -31.65 -33.21
CA ASP A 430 48.59 -32.28 -32.47
C ASP A 430 48.01 -31.37 -31.37
N ASP A 431 46.81 -31.77 -30.96
CA ASP A 431 46.05 -31.39 -29.78
C ASP A 431 46.90 -31.31 -28.50
N ASP A 432 46.60 -30.35 -27.63
CA ASP A 432 46.73 -30.53 -26.18
C ASP A 432 46.07 -29.39 -25.37
N TYR A 433 45.26 -29.80 -24.39
CA TYR A 433 44.68 -29.07 -23.26
C TYR A 433 43.37 -28.26 -23.42
N THR A 434 42.27 -29.02 -23.41
CA THR A 434 40.89 -28.64 -23.04
C THR A 434 40.60 -28.74 -21.53
N GLU A 435 41.57 -28.51 -20.65
CA GLU A 435 41.39 -28.79 -19.20
C GLU A 435 41.27 -27.53 -18.32
N GLN A 436 41.16 -26.33 -18.90
CA GLN A 436 40.99 -25.08 -18.13
C GLN A 436 39.60 -24.44 -18.27
N ALA A 437 38.68 -25.07 -19.01
CA ALA A 437 37.33 -24.54 -19.26
C ALA A 437 36.22 -25.21 -18.43
N GLN A 438 36.55 -26.17 -17.55
CA GLN A 438 35.56 -26.94 -16.78
C GLN A 438 35.50 -26.63 -15.27
N GLU A 439 36.36 -25.76 -14.72
CA GLU A 439 36.31 -25.40 -13.28
C GLU A 439 35.52 -24.10 -12.97
N ALA A 440 34.93 -23.43 -13.95
CA ALA A 440 34.21 -22.16 -13.73
C ALA A 440 32.67 -22.31 -13.59
N ILE A 441 32.15 -23.51 -13.27
CA ILE A 441 30.70 -23.73 -13.05
C ILE A 441 30.47 -24.58 -11.79
N GLN A 442 30.97 -24.11 -10.65
CA GLN A 442 30.54 -24.63 -9.33
C GLN A 442 30.35 -23.56 -8.27
N HIS A 443 30.30 -22.28 -8.64
CA HIS A 443 29.91 -21.18 -7.75
C HIS A 443 29.04 -20.14 -8.46
N LEU A 444 27.84 -20.59 -8.87
CA LEU A 444 26.67 -19.74 -9.08
C LEU A 444 25.40 -20.55 -8.82
#